data_AF-A0A946YZE6-F1
#
_entry.id   AF-A0A946YZE6-F1
#
_cell.length_a   1.000
_cell.length_b   1.000
_cell.length_c   1.000
_cell.angle_alpha   90.00
_cell.angle_beta   90.00
_cell.angle_gamma   90.00
#
_symmetry.space_group_name_H-M   'P 1'
#
loop_
_entity.id
_entity.type
_entity.pdbx_description
1 polymer ?
#
loop_
_entity_poly.entity_id
_entity_poly.type
_entity_poly.pdbx_seq_one_letter_code
_entity_poly.pdbx_strand_id
1 'polypeptide(L)'
;MRRLLGLVLVLALIVAACGEGSVSDDTQATTVATTTTEATTTTTTTTIATPPPIPIDAPEGFELVWNDEFDGDAINLDNWTYDIGGWGWGNGEAQYYTDRTENARLQNGLLVIEARQERFENSYYTSARLLTQELQEFQYGRIEARIKVPEGVGT
;
A
#
# COMPACT_ATOMS: atom_id res chain seq x y z
N MET A 1 -53.43 -22.85 10.30
CA MET A 1 -54.62 -22.81 9.41
C MET A 1 -54.50 -21.58 8.51
N ARG A 2 -54.68 -21.75 7.17
CA ARG A 2 -54.98 -20.73 6.11
C ARG A 2 -53.92 -19.60 5.92
N ARG A 3 -52.96 -19.69 4.98
CA ARG A 3 -53.01 -19.40 3.51
C ARG A 3 -53.87 -18.18 3.13
N LEU A 4 -53.26 -17.15 2.50
CA LEU A 4 -53.58 -16.66 1.13
C LEU A 4 -52.66 -15.48 0.70
N LEU A 5 -51.94 -15.62 -0.43
CA LEU A 5 -52.01 -14.82 -1.68
C LEU A 5 -51.34 -13.42 -1.62
N GLY A 6 -50.31 -13.03 -2.38
CA GLY A 6 -49.83 -13.46 -3.69
C GLY A 6 -50.45 -12.61 -4.81
N LEU A 7 -49.79 -11.53 -5.24
CA LEU A 7 -50.10 -10.83 -6.50
C LEU A 7 -48.81 -10.29 -7.15
N VAL A 8 -48.33 -11.06 -8.12
CA VAL A 8 -47.32 -10.64 -9.10
C VAL A 8 -48.09 -10.08 -10.30
N LEU A 9 -47.85 -8.84 -10.67
CA LEU A 9 -48.43 -8.23 -11.88
C LEU A 9 -47.40 -8.31 -13.01
N VAL A 10 -47.54 -9.33 -13.85
CA VAL A 10 -46.87 -9.44 -15.16
C VAL A 10 -47.77 -8.78 -16.19
N LEU A 11 -47.29 -7.73 -16.86
CA LEU A 11 -47.95 -7.16 -18.04
C LEU A 11 -47.16 -7.58 -19.28
N ALA A 12 -47.66 -8.61 -19.96
CA ALA A 12 -47.22 -9.01 -21.28
C ALA A 12 -48.07 -8.27 -22.33
N LEU A 13 -47.43 -7.57 -23.26
CA LEU A 13 -48.06 -7.08 -24.48
C LEU A 13 -47.51 -7.86 -25.67
N ILE A 14 -48.37 -8.67 -26.28
CA ILE A 14 -48.13 -9.39 -27.53
C ILE A 14 -48.76 -8.58 -28.65
N VAL A 15 -47.99 -8.27 -29.70
CA VAL A 15 -48.54 -8.03 -31.05
C VAL A 15 -47.70 -8.84 -32.03
N ALA A 16 -48.39 -9.71 -32.78
CA ALA A 16 -47.85 -10.53 -33.85
C ALA A 16 -47.97 -9.81 -35.20
N ALA A 17 -47.04 -10.05 -36.13
CA ALA A 17 -47.28 -10.83 -37.36
C ALA A 17 -46.27 -10.53 -38.50
N CYS A 18 -45.79 -11.64 -39.08
CA CYS A 18 -45.46 -11.94 -40.48
C CYS A 18 -44.38 -11.15 -41.25
N GLY A 19 -43.36 -11.88 -41.71
CA GLY A 19 -42.49 -11.51 -42.82
C GLY A 19 -41.34 -12.50 -43.01
N GLU A 20 -41.54 -13.53 -43.84
CA GLU A 20 -40.47 -14.38 -44.37
C GLU A 20 -39.62 -13.56 -45.35
N GLY A 21 -38.29 -13.63 -45.19
CA GLY A 21 -37.33 -12.99 -46.08
C GLY A 21 -35.95 -13.62 -45.88
N SER A 22 -35.63 -14.58 -46.74
CA SER A 22 -34.32 -15.21 -46.88
C SER A 22 -33.37 -14.30 -47.65
N VAL A 23 -32.26 -13.84 -47.05
CA VAL A 23 -31.05 -13.37 -47.76
C VAL A 23 -29.81 -13.66 -46.91
N SER A 24 -28.78 -14.12 -47.62
CA SER A 24 -27.49 -14.69 -47.26
C SER A 24 -26.44 -13.74 -46.65
N ASP A 25 -25.60 -14.34 -45.80
CA ASP A 25 -24.19 -14.10 -45.44
C ASP A 25 -23.48 -12.89 -46.09
N ASP A 26 -22.96 -11.97 -45.26
CA ASP A 26 -21.59 -11.48 -45.40
C ASP A 26 -21.06 -10.83 -44.10
N THR A 27 -19.99 -11.42 -43.56
CA THR A 27 -18.82 -10.84 -42.89
C THR A 27 -18.88 -9.40 -42.34
N GLN A 28 -18.73 -9.26 -41.01
CA GLN A 28 -17.57 -8.57 -40.38
C GLN A 28 -17.70 -8.54 -38.84
N ALA A 29 -16.74 -9.18 -38.17
CA ALA A 29 -16.52 -9.05 -36.73
C ALA A 29 -15.84 -7.71 -36.45
N THR A 30 -16.55 -6.79 -35.79
CA THR A 30 -15.98 -5.54 -35.26
C THR A 30 -15.30 -5.84 -33.92
N THR A 31 -13.99 -6.06 -33.96
CA THR A 31 -13.14 -6.14 -32.76
C THR A 31 -12.80 -4.72 -32.31
N VAL A 32 -13.39 -4.27 -31.20
CA VAL A 32 -13.03 -3.01 -30.55
C VAL A 32 -11.67 -3.21 -29.87
N ALA A 33 -10.62 -2.61 -30.42
CA ALA A 33 -9.31 -2.55 -29.78
C ALA A 33 -9.37 -1.57 -28.60
N THR A 34 -9.39 -2.08 -27.38
CA THR A 34 -9.13 -1.28 -26.17
C THR A 34 -7.63 -1.09 -26.06
N THR A 35 -7.16 0.12 -26.34
CA THR A 35 -5.77 0.54 -26.11
C THR A 35 -5.53 0.63 -24.60
N THR A 36 -4.91 -0.40 -24.02
CA THR A 36 -4.34 -0.34 -22.68
C THR A 36 -3.06 0.50 -22.76
N THR A 37 -3.14 1.74 -22.29
CA THR A 37 -1.96 2.56 -22.01
C THR A 37 -1.28 1.97 -20.77
N GLU A 38 -0.23 1.19 -20.99
CA GLU A 38 0.65 0.71 -19.93
C GLU A 38 1.40 1.92 -19.35
N ALA A 39 1.13 2.24 -18.09
CA ALA A 39 1.84 3.29 -17.38
C ALA A 39 3.27 2.81 -17.09
N THR A 40 4.23 3.32 -17.84
CA THR A 40 5.65 3.15 -17.54
C THR A 40 5.97 3.93 -16.26
N THR A 41 5.94 3.24 -15.12
CA THR A 41 6.47 3.77 -13.85
C THR A 41 7.99 3.81 -13.96
N THR A 42 8.54 4.98 -14.27
CA THR A 42 9.98 5.24 -14.18
C THR A 42 10.39 5.17 -12.71
N THR A 43 10.90 4.02 -12.27
CA THR A 43 11.53 3.89 -10.95
C THR A 43 12.86 4.64 -10.98
N THR A 44 12.87 5.86 -10.46
CA THR A 44 14.12 6.56 -10.16
C THR A 44 14.79 5.83 -9.00
N THR A 45 15.65 4.87 -9.32
CA THR A 45 16.50 4.20 -8.33
C THR A 45 17.49 5.21 -7.77
N THR A 46 17.11 5.87 -6.68
CA THR A 46 18.05 6.63 -5.87
C THR A 46 19.02 5.64 -5.26
N THR A 47 20.26 5.62 -5.74
CA THR A 47 21.33 4.79 -5.15
C THR A 47 21.62 5.29 -3.73
N ILE A 48 21.13 4.55 -2.72
CA ILE A 48 21.40 4.84 -1.31
C ILE A 48 22.78 4.30 -0.97
N ALA A 49 23.73 5.16 -0.61
CA ALA A 49 25.04 4.70 -0.15
C ALA A 49 24.95 4.16 1.28
N THR A 50 25.66 3.07 1.56
CA THR A 50 25.89 2.58 2.93
C THR A 50 26.58 3.69 3.74
N PRO A 51 26.03 4.10 4.90
CA PRO A 51 26.72 5.05 5.75
C PRO A 51 27.99 4.43 6.35
N PRO A 52 29.00 5.22 6.73
CA PRO A 52 30.08 4.70 7.56
C PRO A 52 29.50 4.18 8.89
N PRO A 53 30.05 3.07 9.43
CA PRO A 53 29.64 2.57 10.73
C PRO A 53 29.94 3.60 11.82
N ILE A 54 29.02 3.75 12.77
CA ILE A 54 29.16 4.66 13.91
C ILE A 54 29.42 3.81 15.16
N PRO A 55 30.40 4.16 16.01
CA PRO A 55 30.56 3.51 17.31
C PRO A 55 29.29 3.65 18.16
N ILE A 56 28.78 2.52 18.65
CA ILE A 56 27.58 2.45 19.50
C ILE A 56 27.98 2.63 20.98
N ASP A 57 28.75 3.68 21.26
CA ASP A 57 29.21 3.95 22.61
C ASP A 57 28.13 4.76 23.34
N ALA A 58 27.60 4.19 24.43
CA ALA A 58 26.67 4.91 25.28
C ALA A 58 27.36 6.15 25.87
N PRO A 59 26.69 7.32 25.90
CA PRO A 59 27.22 8.51 26.57
C PRO A 59 27.57 8.24 28.05
N GLU A 60 28.48 9.02 28.62
CA GLU A 60 28.84 8.87 30.04
C GLU A 60 27.61 8.89 30.94
N GLY A 61 27.51 7.89 31.83
CA GLY A 61 26.37 7.71 32.73
C GLY A 61 25.17 6.99 32.12
N PHE A 62 25.25 6.54 30.87
CA PHE A 62 24.24 5.71 30.22
C PHE A 62 24.78 4.30 29.91
N GLU A 63 23.86 3.34 29.87
CA GLU A 63 24.09 1.97 29.41
C GLU A 63 23.21 1.73 28.18
N LEU A 64 23.78 1.08 27.15
CA LEU A 64 23.03 0.67 25.98
C LEU A 64 22.16 -0.54 26.33
N VAL A 65 20.84 -0.36 26.32
CA VAL A 65 19.87 -1.43 26.69
C VAL A 65 19.13 -2.03 25.49
N TRP A 66 19.05 -1.31 24.38
CA TRP A 66 18.42 -1.77 23.15
C TRP A 66 18.91 -0.93 21.96
N ASN A 67 19.05 -1.55 20.80
CA ASN A 67 19.37 -0.90 19.54
C ASN A 67 18.91 -1.75 18.34
N ASP A 68 18.79 -1.11 17.18
CA ASP A 68 18.60 -1.76 15.89
C ASP A 68 19.42 -1.01 14.83
N GLU A 69 20.50 -1.64 14.36
CA GLU A 69 21.40 -1.05 13.36
C GLU A 69 20.97 -1.39 11.92
N PHE A 70 19.93 -2.21 11.75
CA PHE A 70 19.40 -2.58 10.43
C PHE A 70 20.42 -3.29 9.52
N ASP A 71 21.39 -4.01 10.11
CA ASP A 71 22.42 -4.77 9.40
C ASP A 71 21.94 -6.15 8.90
N GLY A 72 20.72 -6.56 9.26
CA GLY A 72 20.12 -7.81 8.81
C GLY A 72 19.57 -7.76 7.39
N ASP A 73 19.10 -8.91 6.90
CA ASP A 73 18.49 -9.03 5.56
C ASP A 73 17.00 -8.61 5.54
N ALA A 74 16.36 -8.49 6.70
CA ALA A 74 14.96 -8.15 6.86
C ALA A 74 14.71 -7.40 8.18
N ILE A 75 13.59 -6.65 8.22
CA ILE A 75 13.15 -5.94 9.42
C ILE A 75 12.88 -6.95 10.54
N ASN A 76 13.45 -6.71 11.72
CA ASN A 76 13.30 -7.61 12.86
C ASN A 76 11.90 -7.46 13.49
N LEU A 77 11.05 -8.48 13.33
CA LEU A 77 9.69 -8.48 13.85
C LEU A 77 9.58 -8.69 15.37
N ASP A 78 10.69 -9.04 16.03
CA ASP A 78 10.77 -9.02 17.50
C ASP A 78 10.98 -7.59 18.05
N ASN A 79 11.35 -6.66 17.17
CA ASN A 79 11.54 -5.24 17.49
C ASN A 79 10.41 -4.37 16.93
N TRP A 80 9.90 -4.70 15.74
CA TRP A 80 9.01 -3.84 14.97
C TRP A 80 7.75 -4.56 14.49
N THR A 81 6.62 -3.86 14.52
CA THR A 81 5.37 -4.21 13.86
C THR A 81 4.90 -3.07 12.95
N TYR A 82 3.84 -3.28 12.18
CA TYR A 82 3.30 -2.32 11.23
C TYR A 82 1.91 -1.85 11.60
N ASP A 83 1.66 -0.56 11.40
CA ASP A 83 0.31 0.01 11.41
C ASP A 83 -0.23 0.04 9.97
N ILE A 84 -1.30 -0.71 9.69
CA ILE A 84 -1.78 -0.94 8.33
C ILE A 84 -3.09 -0.19 8.08
N GLY A 85 -3.13 0.64 7.03
CA GLY A 85 -4.36 1.28 6.59
C GLY A 85 -4.22 2.72 6.10
N GLY A 86 -5.35 3.29 5.66
CA GLY A 86 -5.41 4.61 5.01
C GLY A 86 -6.69 5.39 5.31
N TRP A 87 -7.16 5.38 6.56
CA TRP A 87 -8.34 6.14 7.01
C TRP A 87 -8.04 7.59 7.44
N GLY A 88 -6.88 8.11 7.04
CA GLY A 88 -6.44 9.47 7.35
C GLY A 88 -5.79 9.65 8.72
N TRP A 89 -5.70 8.59 9.54
CA TRP A 89 -4.91 8.56 10.79
C TRP A 89 -5.16 9.72 11.76
N GLY A 90 -6.38 10.28 11.74
CA GLY A 90 -6.77 11.44 12.56
C GLY A 90 -6.33 12.80 12.02
N ASN A 91 -5.51 12.83 10.96
CA ASN A 91 -4.89 14.05 10.41
C ASN A 91 -5.26 14.33 8.95
N GLY A 92 -6.14 13.53 8.34
CA GLY A 92 -6.46 13.65 6.91
C GLY A 92 -5.30 13.21 6.01
N GLU A 93 -4.46 12.31 6.52
CA GLU A 93 -3.33 11.72 5.79
C GLU A 93 -3.78 10.99 4.52
N ALA A 94 -3.07 11.20 3.41
CA ALA A 94 -3.50 10.75 2.09
C ALA A 94 -2.98 9.36 1.71
N GLN A 95 -2.08 8.79 2.51
CA GLN A 95 -1.41 7.52 2.25
C GLN A 95 -2.12 6.33 2.88
N TYR A 96 -1.90 5.17 2.28
CA TYR A 96 -2.21 3.88 2.87
C TYR A 96 -0.89 3.26 3.37
N TYR A 97 -0.76 3.07 4.67
CA TYR A 97 0.39 2.38 5.25
C TYR A 97 0.30 0.87 5.01
N THR A 98 1.41 0.27 4.59
CA THR A 98 1.53 -1.16 4.29
C THR A 98 2.78 -1.77 4.94
N ASP A 99 2.87 -3.09 4.93
CA ASP A 99 4.03 -3.91 5.30
C ASP A 99 4.84 -4.38 4.07
N ARG A 100 4.54 -3.85 2.88
CA ARG A 100 5.18 -4.27 1.63
C ARG A 100 6.62 -3.80 1.55
N THR A 101 7.48 -4.58 0.90
CA THR A 101 8.92 -4.27 0.73
C THR A 101 9.16 -3.02 -0.12
N GLU A 102 8.20 -2.65 -0.97
CA GLU A 102 8.19 -1.38 -1.69
C GLU A 102 8.16 -0.18 -0.75
N ASN A 103 7.52 -0.33 0.42
CA ASN A 103 7.33 0.75 1.39
C ASN A 103 8.24 0.67 2.62
N ALA A 104 8.65 -0.53 3.05
CA ALA A 104 9.61 -0.73 4.14
C ALA A 104 10.56 -1.89 3.85
N ARG A 105 11.86 -1.62 3.83
CA ARG A 105 12.90 -2.63 3.60
C ARG A 105 14.21 -2.27 4.25
N LEU A 106 15.07 -3.26 4.46
CA LEU A 106 16.47 -3.02 4.77
C LEU A 106 17.27 -2.95 3.48
N GLN A 107 18.11 -1.92 3.37
CA GLN A 107 18.97 -1.74 2.22
C GLN A 107 20.24 -1.03 2.67
N ASN A 108 21.40 -1.66 2.46
CA ASN A 108 22.70 -1.05 2.71
C ASN A 108 22.91 -0.62 4.18
N GLY A 109 22.48 -1.45 5.14
CA GLY A 109 22.60 -1.17 6.59
C GLY A 109 21.67 -0.05 7.06
N LEU A 110 20.52 0.11 6.39
CA LEU A 110 19.55 1.16 6.66
C LEU A 110 18.13 0.60 6.57
N LEU A 111 17.27 1.02 7.49
CA LEU A 111 15.83 0.98 7.28
C LEU A 111 15.43 2.06 6.27
N VAL A 112 14.86 1.62 5.15
CA VAL A 112 14.28 2.49 4.13
C VAL A 112 12.77 2.44 4.25
N ILE A 113 12.19 3.56 4.67
CA ILE A 113 10.75 3.83 4.58
C ILE A 113 10.53 4.69 3.33
N GLU A 114 9.73 4.19 2.39
CA GLU A 114 9.52 4.82 1.10
C GLU A 114 8.03 5.09 0.88
N ALA A 115 7.69 6.38 0.82
CA ALA A 115 6.40 6.81 0.33
C ALA A 115 6.38 6.74 -1.20
N ARG A 116 5.34 6.13 -1.77
CA ARG A 116 5.18 5.99 -3.22
C ARG A 116 3.86 6.59 -3.67
N GLN A 117 3.89 7.28 -4.81
CA GLN A 117 2.67 7.70 -5.48
C GLN A 117 2.18 6.55 -6.37
N GLU A 118 1.23 5.79 -5.87
CA GLU A 118 0.63 4.66 -6.56
C GLU A 118 -0.82 4.47 -6.13
N ARG A 119 -1.62 3.87 -7.02
CA ARG A 119 -2.97 3.45 -6.65
C ARG A 119 -2.89 2.15 -5.87
N PHE A 120 -3.33 2.20 -4.62
CA PHE A 120 -3.42 1.04 -3.76
C PHE A 120 -4.63 1.20 -2.84
N GLU A 121 -5.51 0.20 -2.83
CA GLU A 121 -6.83 0.31 -2.18
C GLU A 121 -7.54 1.61 -2.61
N ASN A 122 -8.11 2.36 -1.67
CA ASN A 122 -8.78 3.64 -1.92
C ASN A 122 -7.82 4.86 -1.82
N SER A 123 -6.51 4.64 -1.91
CA SER A 123 -5.48 5.66 -1.77
C SER A 123 -4.74 5.97 -3.08
N TYR A 124 -4.10 7.13 -3.12
CA TYR A 124 -3.20 7.57 -4.19
C TYR A 124 -1.73 7.49 -3.81
N TYR A 125 -1.46 7.20 -2.54
CA TYR A 125 -0.12 7.09 -1.99
C TYR A 125 -0.05 5.87 -1.09
N THR A 126 1.12 5.25 -1.04
CA THR A 126 1.45 4.21 -0.08
C THR A 126 2.67 4.64 0.71
N SER A 127 2.80 4.13 1.93
CA SER A 127 3.98 4.33 2.77
C SER A 127 4.08 3.18 3.78
N ALA A 128 4.97 3.27 4.75
CA ALA A 128 5.02 2.38 5.89
C ALA A 128 5.06 3.15 7.21
N ARG A 129 4.49 2.56 8.25
CA ARG A 129 4.50 3.05 9.62
C ARG A 129 4.89 1.91 10.53
N LEU A 130 6.11 1.96 11.05
CA LEU A 130 6.63 0.95 11.97
C LEU A 130 6.42 1.40 13.40
N LEU A 131 6.11 0.44 14.27
CA LEU A 131 5.86 0.64 15.69
C LEU A 131 6.67 -0.39 16.49
N THR A 132 7.08 -0.05 17.70
CA THR A 132 7.61 -1.03 18.67
C THR A 132 6.55 -1.48 19.68
N GLN A 133 5.28 -1.10 19.46
CA GLN A 133 4.19 -1.35 20.40
C GLN A 133 4.06 -2.85 20.71
N GLU A 134 3.90 -3.19 22.00
CA GLU A 134 3.84 -4.57 22.50
C GLU A 134 5.15 -5.39 22.34
N LEU A 135 6.22 -4.79 21.81
CA LEU A 135 7.51 -5.43 21.56
C LEU A 135 8.62 -4.80 22.41
N GLN A 136 8.83 -3.49 22.25
CA GLN A 136 9.84 -2.70 22.96
C GLN A 136 9.20 -1.43 23.51
N GLU A 137 9.20 -1.30 24.82
CA GLU A 137 8.64 -0.16 25.55
C GLU A 137 9.66 0.36 26.55
N PHE A 138 9.88 1.67 26.55
CA PHE A 138 10.89 2.32 27.37
C PHE A 138 10.24 3.36 28.28
N GLN A 139 10.63 3.34 29.55
CA GLN A 139 10.35 4.42 30.48
C GLN A 139 11.67 5.02 30.94
N TYR A 140 11.83 6.32 30.72
CA TYR A 140 13.08 7.07 30.90
C TYR A 140 14.21 6.62 29.95
N GLY A 141 15.37 7.26 30.10
CA GLY A 141 16.54 7.00 29.27
C GLY A 141 16.72 8.02 28.16
N ARG A 142 17.54 7.65 27.18
CA ARG A 142 17.91 8.45 26.02
C ARG A 142 17.67 7.62 24.77
N ILE A 143 16.90 8.16 23.83
CA ILE A 143 16.59 7.52 22.55
C ILE A 143 17.28 8.33 21.45
N GLU A 144 18.05 7.65 20.61
CA GLU A 144 18.73 8.24 19.47
C GLU A 144 18.30 7.55 18.19
N ALA A 145 18.18 8.32 17.11
CA ALA A 145 17.94 7.79 15.77
C ALA A 145 18.72 8.64 14.77
N ARG A 146 19.39 7.98 13.82
CA ARG A 146 20.08 8.65 12.72
C ARG A 146 19.25 8.55 11.45
N ILE A 147 18.60 9.65 11.08
CA ILE A 147 17.60 9.67 10.02
C ILE A 147 18.00 10.68 8.94
N LYS A 148 17.91 10.28 7.67
CA LYS A 148 17.86 11.20 6.54
C LYS A 148 16.40 11.33 6.10
N VAL A 149 15.87 12.55 6.17
CA VAL A 149 14.47 12.83 5.80
C VAL A 149 14.31 13.00 4.28
N PRO A 150 13.13 12.64 3.72
CA PRO A 150 12.83 12.91 2.33
C PRO A 150 12.69 14.42 2.07
N GLU A 151 12.87 14.82 0.82
CA GLU A 151 12.56 16.17 0.35
C GLU A 151 11.27 16.12 -0.47
N GLY A 152 10.34 17.05 -0.24
CA GLY A 152 9.09 17.11 -0.98
C GLY A 152 8.02 17.92 -0.26
N VAL A 153 7.10 18.52 -1.02
CA VAL A 153 5.91 19.12 -0.42
C VAL A 153 4.93 18.00 -0.08
N GLY A 154 4.50 17.94 1.18
CA GLY A 154 3.55 16.93 1.65
C GLY A 154 4.18 15.57 2.00
N THR A 155 5.51 15.51 2.10
CA THR A 155 6.27 14.37 2.67
C THR A 155 6.64 14.62 4.12
#